data_AF-A0A832C6U9-F1
#
_entry.id   AF-A0A832C6U9-F1
#
_cell.length_a   1.000
_cell.length_b   1.000
_cell.length_c   1.000
_cell.angle_alpha   90.00
_cell.angle_beta   90.00
_cell.angle_gamma   90.00
#
_symmetry.space_group_name_H-M   'P 1'
#
loop_
_entity.id
_entity.type
_entity.pdbx_description
1 polymer ?
#
loop_
_entity_poly.entity_id
_entity_poly.type
_entity_poly.pdbx_seq_one_letter_code
_entity_poly.pdbx_strand_id
1 'polypeptide(L)'
;MEKKIKENLLADEIGQIAEKDLDFAEKLAGSIQDSEARVMAFLNLYKVSKKNEFVEKALKAARSDEDFLRIVEVCSIDVLESIRNSYRRDLACASLFERTGRSEYLERISDERIASASMKRVSEKLSFPESLEFAKRIPDPYYRCLALFRISKKEGVDLTKEIEDSLSEMENLRLQKWPRLWLGEKLKR
;
A
#
# COMPACT_ATOMS: atom_id res chain seq x y z
N MET A 1 -7.39 0.08 -29.91
CA MET A 1 -7.71 -0.74 -28.72
C MET A 1 -6.85 -2.01 -28.68
N GLU A 2 -6.86 -2.82 -29.73
CA GLU A 2 -6.08 -4.07 -29.80
C GLU A 2 -4.56 -3.91 -29.58
N LYS A 3 -3.95 -2.85 -30.14
CA LYS A 3 -2.52 -2.55 -29.93
C LYS A 3 -2.17 -2.30 -28.45
N LYS A 4 -3.00 -1.51 -27.74
CA LYS A 4 -2.78 -1.21 -26.31
C LYS A 4 -2.87 -2.48 -25.45
N ILE A 5 -3.81 -3.37 -25.77
CA ILE A 5 -3.95 -4.66 -25.07
C ILE A 5 -2.69 -5.52 -25.27
N LYS A 6 -2.18 -5.60 -26.52
CA LYS A 6 -0.94 -6.35 -26.81
C LYS A 6 0.26 -5.77 -26.07
N GLU A 7 0.38 -4.44 -25.99
CA GLU A 7 1.47 -3.78 -25.27
C GLU A 7 1.39 -4.00 -23.76
N ASN A 8 0.20 -4.04 -23.17
CA ASN A 8 0.03 -4.39 -21.75
C ASN A 8 0.42 -5.85 -21.47
N LEU A 9 -0.01 -6.79 -22.32
CA LEU A 9 0.37 -8.20 -22.17
C LEU A 9 1.90 -8.37 -22.28
N LEU A 10 2.51 -7.67 -23.24
CA LEU A 10 3.97 -7.67 -23.37
C LEU A 10 4.63 -7.10 -22.11
N ALA A 11 4.12 -6.00 -21.55
CA ALA A 11 4.64 -5.42 -20.32
C ALA A 11 4.63 -6.41 -19.14
N ASP A 12 3.59 -7.24 -19.04
CA ASP A 12 3.47 -8.29 -18.01
C ASP A 12 4.47 -9.43 -18.23
N GLU A 13 4.74 -9.81 -19.48
CA GLU A 13 5.69 -10.88 -19.84
C GLU A 13 7.17 -10.47 -19.69
N ILE A 14 7.48 -9.17 -19.73
CA ILE A 14 8.85 -8.63 -19.68
C ILE A 14 9.66 -9.18 -18.50
N GLY A 15 9.03 -9.42 -17.34
CA GLY A 15 9.72 -9.99 -16.18
C GLY A 15 10.30 -11.38 -16.47
N GLN A 16 9.52 -12.26 -17.10
CA GLN A 16 9.96 -13.61 -17.46
C GLN A 16 11.02 -13.62 -18.56
N ILE A 17 10.94 -12.67 -19.49
CA ILE A 17 11.95 -12.50 -20.53
C ILE A 17 13.27 -12.03 -19.89
N ALA A 18 13.20 -11.09 -18.95
CA ALA A 18 14.35 -10.51 -18.27
C ALA A 18 15.12 -11.51 -17.40
N GLU A 19 14.46 -12.53 -16.86
CA GLU A 19 15.12 -13.63 -16.15
C GLU A 19 16.05 -14.46 -17.05
N LYS A 20 15.81 -14.47 -18.36
CA LYS A 20 16.60 -15.21 -19.36
C LYS A 20 17.59 -14.32 -20.09
N ASP A 21 17.14 -13.13 -20.48
CA ASP A 21 17.90 -12.16 -21.26
C ASP A 21 17.44 -10.73 -20.92
N LEU A 22 18.15 -10.10 -19.99
CA LEU A 22 17.83 -8.75 -19.51
C LEU A 22 17.98 -7.69 -20.61
N ASP A 23 19.01 -7.81 -21.46
CA ASP A 23 19.30 -6.82 -22.50
C ASP A 23 18.23 -6.86 -23.60
N PHE A 24 17.77 -8.06 -23.97
CA PHE A 24 16.66 -8.21 -24.89
C PHE A 24 15.35 -7.69 -24.29
N ALA A 25 15.06 -8.01 -23.03
CA ALA A 25 13.86 -7.53 -22.34
C ALA A 25 13.84 -5.99 -22.25
N GLU A 26 14.98 -5.36 -22.02
CA GLU A 26 15.10 -3.90 -22.04
C GLU A 26 14.76 -3.30 -23.41
N LYS A 27 15.30 -3.87 -24.49
CA LYS A 27 15.00 -3.40 -25.86
C LYS A 27 13.50 -3.50 -26.16
N LEU A 28 12.86 -4.60 -25.73
CA LEU A 28 11.42 -4.77 -25.86
C LEU A 28 10.65 -3.71 -25.06
N ALA A 29 11.02 -3.47 -23.80
CA ALA A 29 10.41 -2.44 -22.96
C ALA A 29 10.47 -1.07 -23.63
N GLY A 30 11.63 -0.70 -24.20
CA GLY A 30 11.81 0.57 -24.90
C GLY A 30 10.97 0.73 -26.18
N SER A 31 10.55 -0.37 -26.79
CA SER A 31 9.76 -0.37 -28.03
C SER A 31 8.26 -0.12 -27.82
N ILE A 32 7.73 -0.43 -26.62
CA ILE A 32 6.31 -0.27 -26.24
C ILE A 32 5.90 1.20 -26.41
N GLN A 33 4.79 1.53 -27.09
CA GLN A 33 4.40 2.93 -27.32
C GLN A 33 3.50 3.52 -26.23
N ASP A 34 2.57 2.73 -25.68
CA ASP A 34 1.72 3.16 -24.57
C ASP A 34 2.55 3.46 -23.32
N SER A 35 2.32 4.63 -22.72
CA SER A 35 3.13 5.10 -21.59
C SER A 35 2.94 4.24 -20.34
N GLU A 36 1.71 3.81 -20.07
CA GLU A 36 1.39 3.00 -18.88
C GLU A 36 2.04 1.61 -19.02
N ALA A 37 1.87 0.97 -20.19
CA ALA A 37 2.51 -0.30 -20.50
C ALA A 37 4.05 -0.20 -20.42
N ARG A 38 4.63 0.91 -20.92
CA ARG A 38 6.07 1.14 -20.88
C ARG A 38 6.59 1.31 -19.44
N VAL A 39 5.87 2.06 -18.60
CA VAL A 39 6.19 2.18 -17.16
C VAL A 39 6.15 0.80 -16.50
N MET A 40 5.10 0.02 -16.75
CA MET A 40 4.96 -1.34 -16.23
C MET A 40 6.12 -2.25 -16.64
N ALA A 41 6.51 -2.21 -17.91
CA ALA A 41 7.65 -2.99 -18.41
C ALA A 41 8.95 -2.63 -17.67
N PHE A 42 9.26 -1.34 -17.53
CA PHE A 42 10.45 -0.91 -16.78
C PHE A 42 10.37 -1.25 -15.28
N LEU A 43 9.20 -1.18 -14.66
CA LEU A 43 9.02 -1.62 -13.27
C LEU A 43 9.22 -3.14 -13.12
N ASN A 44 8.82 -3.94 -14.11
CA ASN A 44 9.09 -5.38 -14.12
C ASN A 44 10.58 -5.68 -14.31
N LEU A 45 11.29 -4.94 -15.15
CA LEU A 45 12.75 -5.02 -15.25
C LEU A 45 13.45 -4.65 -13.93
N TYR A 46 12.98 -3.61 -13.25
CA TYR A 46 13.48 -3.24 -11.92
C TYR A 46 13.23 -4.36 -10.90
N LYS A 47 12.04 -4.98 -10.90
CA LYS A 47 11.72 -6.06 -9.95
C LYS A 47 12.70 -7.23 -10.07
N VAL A 48 13.11 -7.59 -11.28
CA VAL A 48 14.04 -8.70 -11.54
C VAL A 48 15.48 -8.29 -11.26
N SER A 49 15.95 -7.19 -11.84
CA SER A 49 17.37 -6.80 -11.83
C SER A 49 17.81 -5.97 -10.62
N LYS A 50 16.86 -5.32 -9.93
CA LYS A 50 17.09 -4.31 -8.89
C LYS A 50 17.96 -3.11 -9.32
N LYS A 51 18.13 -2.87 -10.63
CA LYS A 51 18.91 -1.74 -11.13
C LYS A 51 18.09 -0.45 -11.20
N ASN A 52 18.59 0.62 -10.57
CA ASN A 52 17.92 1.93 -10.52
C ASN A 52 17.74 2.58 -11.90
N GLU A 53 18.54 2.20 -12.90
CA GLU A 53 18.38 2.69 -14.27
C GLU A 53 16.98 2.45 -14.84
N PHE A 54 16.32 1.35 -14.45
CA PHE A 54 14.97 1.04 -14.89
C PHE A 54 13.92 1.91 -14.20
N VAL A 55 14.18 2.31 -12.96
CA VAL A 55 13.34 3.27 -12.24
C VAL A 55 13.42 4.64 -12.91
N GLU A 56 14.62 5.09 -13.29
CA GLU A 56 14.79 6.33 -14.06
C GLU A 56 14.09 6.30 -15.42
N LYS A 57 14.16 5.17 -16.12
CA LYS A 57 13.43 4.97 -17.39
C LYS A 57 11.91 4.98 -17.18
N ALA A 58 11.41 4.36 -16.10
CA ALA A 58 10.00 4.41 -15.73
C ALA A 58 9.55 5.85 -15.44
N LEU A 59 10.33 6.62 -14.67
CA LEU A 59 10.04 8.03 -14.38
C LEU A 59 10.01 8.90 -15.64
N LYS A 60 10.96 8.70 -16.56
CA LYS A 60 10.97 9.40 -17.85
C LYS A 60 9.77 9.04 -18.73
N ALA A 61 9.24 7.82 -18.60
CA ALA A 61 8.07 7.34 -19.34
C ALA A 61 6.73 7.76 -18.70
N ALA A 62 6.69 8.03 -17.40
CA ALA A 62 5.48 8.39 -16.66
C ALA A 62 4.82 9.67 -17.21
N ARG A 63 3.50 9.65 -17.37
CA ARG A 63 2.71 10.78 -17.90
C ARG A 63 1.50 11.12 -17.05
N SER A 64 1.14 10.28 -16.08
CA SER A 64 -0.03 10.46 -15.24
C SER A 64 0.29 10.23 -13.76
N ASP A 65 -0.58 10.74 -12.89
CA ASP A 65 -0.51 10.46 -11.45
C ASP A 65 -0.57 8.95 -11.13
N GLU A 66 -1.18 8.13 -12.01
CA GLU A 66 -1.25 6.67 -11.84
C GLU A 66 0.11 6.05 -12.03
N ASP A 67 0.84 6.50 -13.06
CA ASP A 67 2.19 6.01 -13.34
C ASP A 67 3.12 6.33 -12.17
N PHE A 68 3.07 7.56 -11.66
CA PHE A 68 3.88 7.98 -10.51
C PHE A 68 3.51 7.22 -9.24
N LEU A 69 2.21 7.07 -8.94
CA LEU A 69 1.75 6.26 -7.81
C LEU A 69 2.29 4.83 -7.91
N ARG A 70 2.20 4.21 -9.09
CA ARG A 70 2.69 2.85 -9.30
C ARG A 70 4.20 2.72 -9.15
N ILE A 71 4.95 3.73 -9.59
CA ILE A 71 6.40 3.80 -9.35
C ILE A 71 6.70 3.88 -7.85
N VAL A 72 5.99 4.70 -7.09
CA VAL A 72 6.12 4.77 -5.61
C VAL A 72 5.82 3.41 -4.99
N GLU A 73 4.72 2.78 -5.39
CA GLU A 73 4.27 1.47 -4.91
C GLU A 73 5.22 0.34 -5.26
N VAL A 74 6.01 0.41 -6.33
CA VAL A 74 6.96 -0.66 -6.67
C VAL A 74 8.33 -0.36 -6.08
N CYS A 75 8.82 0.86 -6.23
CA CYS A 75 10.20 1.22 -5.97
C CYS A 75 10.44 1.90 -4.62
N SER A 76 9.38 2.32 -3.91
CA SER A 76 9.47 3.07 -2.65
C SER A 76 10.26 4.37 -2.77
N ILE A 77 10.18 5.04 -3.91
CA ILE A 77 10.86 6.32 -4.14
C ILE A 77 9.93 7.49 -3.86
N ASP A 78 10.50 8.59 -3.38
CA ASP A 78 9.74 9.81 -3.13
C ASP A 78 9.66 10.67 -4.39
N VAL A 79 8.50 10.63 -5.05
CA VAL A 79 8.16 11.47 -6.21
C VAL A 79 6.82 12.17 -6.02
N LEU A 80 6.48 12.46 -4.76
CA LEU A 80 5.16 12.96 -4.35
C LEU A 80 4.80 14.30 -5.04
N GLU A 81 5.80 15.13 -5.31
CA GLU A 81 5.63 16.42 -6.02
C GLU A 81 5.21 16.25 -7.49
N SER A 82 5.41 15.06 -8.06
CA SER A 82 4.96 14.74 -9.42
C SER A 82 3.49 14.31 -9.48
N ILE A 83 2.89 13.97 -8.33
CA ILE A 83 1.49 13.52 -8.23
C ILE A 83 0.61 14.71 -7.88
N ARG A 84 -0.29 15.10 -8.78
CA ARG A 84 -1.14 16.30 -8.63
C ARG A 84 -2.40 16.03 -7.82
N ASN A 85 -3.07 14.91 -8.08
CA ASN A 85 -4.28 14.51 -7.39
C ASN A 85 -3.98 14.20 -5.92
N SER A 86 -4.69 14.87 -5.00
CA SER A 86 -4.48 14.75 -3.56
C SER A 86 -4.70 13.32 -3.06
N TYR A 87 -5.79 12.67 -3.48
CA TYR A 87 -6.10 11.30 -3.08
C TYR A 87 -4.99 10.33 -3.50
N ARG A 88 -4.45 10.45 -4.72
CA ARG A 88 -3.32 9.61 -5.18
C ARG A 88 -2.03 9.92 -4.43
N ARG A 89 -1.81 11.19 -4.08
CA ARG A 89 -0.66 11.59 -3.26
C ARG A 89 -0.75 10.98 -1.86
N ASP A 90 -1.93 10.98 -1.25
CA ASP A 90 -2.18 10.33 0.05
C ASP A 90 -1.92 8.83 -0.01
N LEU A 91 -2.34 8.14 -1.08
CA LEU A 91 -2.01 6.73 -1.31
C LEU A 91 -0.49 6.50 -1.45
N ALA A 92 0.21 7.37 -2.17
CA ALA A 92 1.66 7.29 -2.32
C ALA A 92 2.37 7.51 -0.97
N CYS A 93 1.96 8.50 -0.18
CA CYS A 93 2.43 8.71 1.20
C CYS A 93 2.18 7.48 2.08
N ALA A 94 0.98 6.89 2.02
CA ALA A 94 0.65 5.67 2.77
C ALA A 94 1.58 4.50 2.39
N SER A 95 1.84 4.31 1.09
CA SER A 95 2.77 3.28 0.60
C SER A 95 4.20 3.51 1.11
N LEU A 96 4.70 4.75 1.04
CA LEU A 96 6.03 5.11 1.56
C LEU A 96 6.12 4.92 3.07
N PHE A 97 5.11 5.35 3.83
CA PHE A 97 5.03 5.14 5.26
C PHE A 97 5.06 3.65 5.62
N GLU A 98 4.25 2.83 4.95
CA GLU A 98 4.14 1.40 5.24
C GLU A 98 5.41 0.58 4.97
N ARG A 99 6.27 1.09 4.09
CA ARG A 99 7.52 0.45 3.70
C ARG A 99 8.72 0.96 4.48
N THR A 100 8.75 2.26 4.77
CA THR A 100 9.91 2.91 5.39
C THR A 100 9.73 3.13 6.90
N GLY A 101 8.50 3.14 7.39
CA GLY A 101 8.16 3.46 8.79
C GLY A 101 8.34 4.94 9.16
N ARG A 102 8.65 5.83 8.20
CA ARG A 102 8.93 7.24 8.48
C ARG A 102 7.62 8.02 8.70
N SER A 103 7.47 8.62 9.88
CA SER A 103 6.27 9.38 10.25
C SER A 103 6.01 10.60 9.37
N GLU A 104 7.07 11.17 8.76
CA GLU A 104 6.97 12.29 7.83
C GLU A 104 5.97 12.04 6.69
N TYR A 105 5.84 10.79 6.24
CA TYR A 105 4.86 10.42 5.21
C TYR A 105 3.45 10.33 5.76
N LEU A 106 3.29 9.81 6.98
CA LEU A 106 1.99 9.73 7.65
C LEU A 106 1.42 11.13 7.91
N GLU A 107 2.26 12.07 8.36
CA GLU A 107 1.89 13.47 8.62
C GLU A 107 1.45 14.23 7.36
N ARG A 108 1.87 13.77 6.18
CA ARG A 108 1.48 14.36 4.88
C ARG A 108 0.16 13.83 4.34
N ILE A 109 -0.41 12.77 4.93
CA ILE A 109 -1.69 12.21 4.47
C ILE A 109 -2.82 13.09 4.96
N SER A 110 -3.59 13.65 4.02
CA SER A 110 -4.72 14.51 4.34
C SER A 110 -6.00 13.74 4.71
N ASP A 111 -6.21 12.58 4.09
CA ASP A 111 -7.36 11.70 4.36
C ASP A 111 -7.11 10.81 5.59
N GLU A 112 -7.86 11.09 6.67
CA GLU A 112 -7.77 10.35 7.94
C GLU A 112 -8.02 8.84 7.77
N ARG A 113 -8.90 8.43 6.84
CA ARG A 113 -9.18 7.00 6.62
C ARG A 113 -8.01 6.32 5.94
N ILE A 114 -7.34 6.99 5.00
CA ILE A 114 -6.12 6.47 4.37
C ILE A 114 -5.00 6.36 5.42
N ALA A 115 -4.80 7.42 6.23
CA ALA A 115 -3.82 7.42 7.32
C ALA A 115 -4.08 6.27 8.31
N SER A 116 -5.33 6.13 8.77
CA SER A 116 -5.74 5.10 9.72
C SER A 116 -5.61 3.68 9.16
N ALA A 117 -5.99 3.47 7.90
CA ALA A 117 -5.83 2.18 7.22
C ALA A 117 -4.34 1.80 7.10
N SER A 118 -3.50 2.78 6.78
CA SER A 118 -2.06 2.61 6.67
C SER A 118 -1.43 2.29 8.03
N MET A 119 -1.80 3.04 9.08
CA MET A 119 -1.37 2.78 10.45
C MET A 119 -1.77 1.39 10.94
N LYS A 120 -3.00 0.94 10.65
CA LYS A 120 -3.41 -0.45 10.92
C LYS A 120 -2.45 -1.45 10.27
N ARG A 121 -2.15 -1.30 8.97
CA ARG A 121 -1.24 -2.21 8.26
C ARG A 121 0.17 -2.21 8.86
N VAL A 122 0.67 -1.06 9.32
CA VAL A 122 1.95 -0.98 10.02
C VAL A 122 1.88 -1.67 11.39
N SER A 123 0.84 -1.44 12.19
CA SER A 123 0.68 -2.06 13.51
C SER A 123 0.78 -3.59 13.48
N GLU A 124 0.26 -4.22 12.42
CA GLU A 124 0.28 -5.68 12.26
C GLU A 124 1.67 -6.26 12.02
N LYS A 125 2.57 -5.45 11.45
CA LYS A 125 3.98 -5.81 11.17
C LYS A 125 4.88 -5.65 12.40
N LEU A 126 4.47 -4.86 13.38
CA LEU A 126 5.24 -4.62 14.60
C LEU A 126 5.14 -5.81 15.57
N SER A 127 6.14 -5.93 16.43
CA SER A 127 6.15 -6.83 17.59
C SER A 127 5.22 -6.31 18.69
N PHE A 128 4.77 -7.20 19.55
CA PHE A 128 4.17 -6.80 20.83
C PHE A 128 5.30 -6.41 21.81
N PRO A 129 5.18 -5.32 22.59
CA PRO A 129 3.99 -4.47 22.79
C PRO A 129 3.85 -3.28 21.84
N GLU A 130 4.84 -3.02 20.97
CA GLU A 130 4.84 -1.83 20.10
C GLU A 130 3.62 -1.77 19.16
N SER A 131 3.17 -2.93 18.67
CA SER A 131 1.98 -3.06 17.83
C SER A 131 0.72 -2.53 18.51
N LEU A 132 0.55 -2.79 19.82
CA LEU A 132 -0.59 -2.32 20.60
C LEU A 132 -0.55 -0.81 20.77
N GLU A 133 0.61 -0.26 21.16
CA GLU A 133 0.79 1.18 21.33
C GLU A 133 0.57 1.92 20.01
N PHE A 134 1.00 1.33 18.89
CA PHE A 134 0.76 1.88 17.58
C PHE A 134 -0.72 1.83 17.18
N ALA A 135 -1.40 0.70 17.43
CA ALA A 135 -2.82 0.53 17.12
C ALA A 135 -3.70 1.50 17.90
N LYS A 136 -3.40 1.75 19.19
CA LYS A 136 -4.15 2.70 20.02
C LYS A 136 -4.15 4.14 19.48
N ARG A 137 -3.11 4.52 18.72
CA ARG A 137 -2.97 5.86 18.12
C ARG A 137 -3.73 6.03 16.80
N ILE A 138 -4.37 4.98 16.28
CA ILE A 138 -5.14 5.06 15.05
C ILE A 138 -6.35 5.99 15.27
N PRO A 139 -6.51 7.07 14.48
CA PRO A 139 -7.55 8.06 14.72
C PRO A 139 -8.94 7.53 14.36
N ASP A 140 -9.12 6.89 13.20
CA ASP A 140 -10.41 6.32 12.81
C ASP A 140 -10.74 5.09 13.70
N PRO A 141 -11.84 5.13 14.48
CA PRO A 141 -12.15 4.07 15.43
C PRO A 141 -12.41 2.71 14.78
N TYR A 142 -12.94 2.68 13.55
CA TYR A 142 -13.16 1.42 12.82
C TYR A 142 -11.83 0.73 12.50
N TYR A 143 -10.86 1.47 11.96
CA TYR A 143 -9.53 0.91 11.71
C TYR A 143 -8.78 0.57 12.99
N ARG A 144 -8.92 1.38 14.05
CA ARG A 144 -8.35 1.09 15.37
C ARG A 144 -8.88 -0.23 15.93
N CYS A 145 -10.19 -0.42 15.91
CA CYS A 145 -10.85 -1.63 16.36
C CYS A 145 -10.36 -2.86 15.57
N LEU A 146 -10.27 -2.76 14.24
CA LEU A 146 -9.73 -3.83 13.41
C LEU A 146 -8.27 -4.19 13.72
N ALA A 147 -7.43 -3.19 14.02
CA ALA A 147 -6.05 -3.41 14.43
C ALA A 147 -5.98 -4.17 15.76
N LEU A 148 -6.73 -3.70 16.77
CA LEU A 148 -6.79 -4.30 18.10
C LEU A 148 -7.30 -5.75 18.06
N PHE A 149 -8.32 -6.05 17.24
CA PHE A 149 -8.75 -7.44 17.03
C PHE A 149 -7.64 -8.34 16.50
N ARG A 150 -6.92 -7.86 15.48
CA ARG A 150 -5.83 -8.64 14.86
C ARG A 150 -4.70 -8.88 15.84
N ILE A 151 -4.35 -7.88 16.65
CA ILE A 151 -3.33 -8.01 17.69
C ILE A 151 -3.78 -8.99 18.77
N SER A 152 -5.01 -8.85 19.31
CA SER A 152 -5.56 -9.77 20.31
C SER A 152 -5.50 -11.23 19.83
N LYS A 153 -5.85 -11.46 18.56
CA LYS A 153 -5.79 -12.80 17.96
C LYS A 153 -4.36 -13.29 17.74
N LYS A 154 -3.47 -12.44 17.22
CA LYS A 154 -2.08 -12.79 16.88
C LYS A 154 -1.26 -13.11 18.12
N GLU A 155 -1.40 -12.28 19.16
CA GLU A 155 -0.57 -12.32 20.36
C GLU A 155 -1.24 -13.09 21.52
N GLY A 156 -2.51 -13.49 21.37
CA GLY A 156 -3.24 -14.23 22.40
C GLY A 156 -3.58 -13.42 23.65
N VAL A 157 -3.55 -12.09 23.55
CA VAL A 157 -3.83 -11.17 24.66
C VAL A 157 -5.28 -10.72 24.68
N ASP A 158 -5.82 -10.45 25.87
CA ASP A 158 -7.16 -9.90 25.98
C ASP A 158 -7.16 -8.36 25.83
N LEU A 159 -7.77 -7.88 24.76
CA LEU A 159 -7.93 -6.44 24.45
C LEU A 159 -9.41 -6.07 24.38
N THR A 160 -10.28 -6.85 25.02
CA THR A 160 -11.74 -6.67 24.95
C THR A 160 -12.15 -5.24 25.30
N LYS A 161 -11.56 -4.67 26.35
CA LYS A 161 -11.85 -3.30 26.77
C LYS A 161 -11.44 -2.27 25.72
N GLU A 162 -10.23 -2.32 25.19
CA GLU A 162 -9.74 -1.38 24.17
C GLU A 162 -10.56 -1.45 22.87
N ILE A 163 -11.02 -2.66 22.54
CA ILE A 163 -11.90 -2.90 21.39
C ILE A 163 -13.28 -2.27 21.63
N GLU A 164 -13.86 -2.45 22.81
CA GLU A 164 -15.14 -1.85 23.20
C GLU A 164 -15.09 -0.32 23.23
N ASP A 165 -14.02 0.24 23.80
CA ASP A 165 -13.78 1.68 23.83
C ASP A 165 -13.75 2.22 22.39
N SER A 166 -13.02 1.56 21.48
CA SER A 166 -12.98 1.94 20.06
C SER A 166 -14.34 1.78 19.36
N LEU A 167 -15.16 0.79 19.74
CA LEU A 167 -16.51 0.62 19.19
C LEU A 167 -17.47 1.71 19.62
N SER A 168 -17.32 2.19 20.86
CA SER A 168 -18.17 3.25 21.42
C SER A 168 -18.01 4.57 20.66
N GLU A 169 -16.83 4.81 20.09
CA GLU A 169 -16.51 5.99 19.29
C GLU A 169 -16.97 5.89 17.82
N MET A 170 -17.38 4.71 17.34
CA MET A 170 -17.86 4.57 15.96
C MET A 170 -19.29 5.11 15.80
N GLU A 171 -19.50 6.09 14.93
CA GLU A 171 -20.86 6.59 14.66
C GLU A 171 -21.72 5.59 13.85
N ASN A 172 -21.09 4.83 12.96
CA ASN A 172 -21.81 3.95 12.04
C ASN A 172 -22.13 2.58 12.67
N LEU A 173 -23.37 2.42 13.13
CA LEU A 173 -23.89 1.17 13.73
C LEU A 173 -23.72 -0.07 12.84
N ARG A 174 -23.71 0.06 11.51
CA ARG A 174 -23.51 -1.10 10.62
C ARG A 174 -22.09 -1.63 10.73
N LEU A 175 -21.10 -0.76 10.88
CA LEU A 175 -19.70 -1.14 11.05
C LEU A 175 -19.44 -1.77 12.43
N GLN A 176 -20.26 -1.45 13.43
CA GLN A 176 -20.17 -2.06 14.76
C GLN A 176 -20.69 -3.50 14.83
N LYS A 177 -21.53 -3.94 13.88
CA LYS A 177 -22.23 -5.22 13.96
C LYS A 177 -21.26 -6.41 14.05
N TRP A 178 -20.27 -6.46 13.14
CA TRP A 178 -19.32 -7.57 13.11
C TRP A 178 -18.39 -7.60 14.33
N PRO A 179 -17.77 -6.47 14.76
CA PRO A 179 -17.02 -6.39 16.00
C PRO A 179 -17.79 -6.86 17.25
N ARG A 180 -19.05 -6.45 17.40
CA ARG A 180 -19.89 -6.83 18.54
C ARG A 180 -20.22 -8.32 18.57
N LEU A 181 -20.44 -8.93 17.40
CA LEU A 181 -20.65 -10.38 17.31
C LEU A 181 -19.42 -11.14 17.79
N TRP A 182 -18.22 -10.72 17.36
CA TRP A 182 -16.98 -11.35 17.78
C TRP A 182 -16.75 -11.25 19.30
N LEU A 183 -16.99 -10.07 19.89
CA LEU A 183 -16.90 -9.89 21.34
C LEU A 183 -17.86 -10.83 22.10
N GLY A 184 -19.10 -10.95 21.61
CA GLY A 184 -20.10 -11.84 22.18
C GLY A 184 -19.77 -13.34 22.05
N GLU A 185 -18.95 -13.75 21.07
CA GLU A 185 -18.43 -15.11 20.96
C GLU A 185 -17.26 -15.37 21.92
N LYS A 186 -16.39 -14.37 22.13
CA LYS A 186 -15.23 -14.48 23.03
C LYS A 186 -15.65 -14.56 24.49
N LEU A 187 -16.65 -13.78 24.91
CA LEU A 187 -17.19 -13.80 26.28
C LEU A 187 -17.94 -15.10 26.65
N LYS A 188 -18.24 -15.95 25.65
CA LYS A 188 -18.90 -17.26 25.86
C LYS A 188 -17.92 -18.43 25.98
N ARG A 189 -16.63 -18.19 25.78
CA ARG A 189 -15.56 -19.19 25.91
C ARG A 189 -14.78 -18.97 27.20
#